data_AF-A0A443YKK6-F1
#
_entry.id   AF-A0A443YKK6-F1
#
_cell.length_a   1.000
_cell.length_b   1.000
_cell.length_c   1.000
_cell.angle_alpha   90.00
_cell.angle_beta   90.00
_cell.angle_gamma   90.00
#
_symmetry.space_group_name_H-M   'P 1'
#
loop_
_entity.id
_entity.type
_entity.pdbx_description
1 polymer ?
#
loop_
_entity_poly.entity_id
_entity_poly.type
_entity_poly.pdbx_seq_one_letter_code
_entity_poly.pdbx_strand_id
1 'polypeptide(L)'
;MKIETLVKKAQASMNQKGATLTVDGKWGPKSEAAAENFEFKVEAIPDNLIIPKEISKTEESLSGITEPIFVTVKGSKFKDRGSYKTPSGKFKGLTVHYTVSNRSAATAKSMIQYLESQGFGCMVMDENGVIYIPENFDVFKTWGYHSGVSEWKGITNVSDHFAGMEICCWGKGSSVGPFRDVTTAQGYIVAGKYQQYTEAQEKALINFILWAKTKNPEFDLDYVAGHDELRKEAGKLGDKQDPGGSLSTTMPSFRQLLKAKATALGI
;
A
#
# COMPACT_ATOMS: atom_id res chain seq x y z
N MET A 1 24.92 11.15 8.28
CA MET A 1 25.18 10.76 9.70
C MET A 1 25.60 9.29 9.72
N LYS A 2 26.70 8.92 10.38
CA LYS A 2 27.22 7.54 10.35
C LYS A 2 26.34 6.61 11.21
N ILE A 3 26.07 5.37 10.75
CA ILE A 3 25.19 4.37 11.39
C ILE A 3 25.55 4.13 12.86
N GLU A 4 26.84 4.09 13.18
CA GLU A 4 27.33 3.95 14.56
C GLU A 4 26.80 5.04 15.51
N THR A 5 26.66 6.28 15.02
CA THR A 5 26.14 7.41 15.81
C THR A 5 24.66 7.24 16.13
N LEU A 6 23.88 6.66 15.22
CA LEU A 6 22.45 6.41 15.42
C LEU A 6 22.23 5.27 16.43
N VAL A 7 23.03 4.20 16.33
CA VAL A 7 22.97 3.08 17.27
C VAL A 7 23.33 3.53 18.69
N LYS A 8 24.37 4.36 18.86
CA LYS A 8 24.71 4.94 20.18
C LYS A 8 23.57 5.77 20.76
N LYS A 9 22.90 6.59 19.94
CA LYS A 9 21.74 7.38 20.39
C LYS A 9 20.58 6.49 20.82
N ALA A 10 20.24 5.46 20.06
CA ALA A 10 19.18 4.53 20.41
C ALA A 10 19.49 3.75 21.71
N GLN A 11 20.71 3.23 21.87
CA GLN A 11 21.15 2.56 23.09
C GLN A 11 21.09 3.49 24.31
N ALA A 12 21.53 4.74 24.17
CA ALA A 12 21.47 5.73 25.25
C ALA A 12 20.02 6.08 25.64
N SER A 13 19.13 6.28 24.66
CA SER A 13 17.71 6.53 24.91
C SER A 13 17.01 5.34 25.58
N MET A 14 17.35 4.10 25.19
CA MET A 14 16.83 2.90 25.85
C MET A 14 17.25 2.82 27.32
N ASN A 15 18.50 3.18 27.63
CA ASN A 15 18.98 3.22 29.01
C ASN A 15 18.26 4.26 29.86
N GLN A 16 17.92 5.42 29.29
CA GLN A 16 17.17 6.47 30.01
C GLN A 16 15.77 6.02 30.46
N LYS A 17 15.16 5.03 29.80
CA LYS A 17 13.88 4.44 30.24
C LYS A 17 14.04 3.08 30.93
N GLY A 18 15.23 2.79 31.46
CA GLY A 18 15.46 1.67 32.37
C GLY A 18 16.14 0.45 31.78
N ALA A 19 16.56 0.47 30.51
CA ALA A 19 17.43 -0.58 29.99
C ALA A 19 18.86 -0.47 30.57
N THR A 20 19.63 -1.56 30.51
CA THR A 20 21.03 -1.59 30.95
C THR A 20 21.95 -2.07 29.82
N LEU A 21 22.07 -1.25 28.78
CA LEU A 21 22.86 -1.51 27.57
C LEU A 21 24.21 -0.79 27.63
N THR A 22 25.22 -1.39 26.99
CA THR A 22 26.46 -0.67 26.66
C THR A 22 26.22 0.21 25.43
N VAL A 23 26.59 1.50 25.51
CA VAL A 23 26.45 2.47 24.41
C VAL A 23 27.69 2.43 23.52
N ASP A 24 27.80 1.42 22.67
CA ASP A 24 28.99 1.14 21.88
C ASP A 24 28.81 1.32 20.36
N GLY A 25 27.58 1.58 19.90
CA GLY A 25 27.30 1.74 18.48
C GLY A 25 27.18 0.43 17.71
N LYS A 26 27.11 -0.70 18.41
CA LYS A 26 26.92 -2.03 17.83
C LYS A 26 25.56 -2.58 18.22
N TRP A 27 24.74 -2.86 17.22
CA TRP A 27 23.43 -3.45 17.46
C TRP A 27 23.57 -4.97 17.64
N GLY A 28 23.09 -5.49 18.76
CA GLY A 28 23.19 -6.91 19.10
C GLY A 28 22.00 -7.40 19.92
N PRO A 29 21.98 -8.69 20.30
CA PRO A 29 20.78 -9.34 20.87
C PRO A 29 20.18 -8.65 22.10
N LYS A 30 21.01 -8.01 22.93
CA LYS A 30 20.54 -7.22 24.08
C LYS A 30 19.87 -5.90 23.68
N SER A 31 20.37 -5.25 22.63
CA SER A 31 19.74 -4.05 22.07
C SER A 31 18.43 -4.40 21.36
N GLU A 32 18.38 -5.53 20.65
CA GLU A 32 17.16 -6.08 20.04
C GLU A 32 16.07 -6.30 21.10
N ALA A 33 16.37 -7.07 22.15
CA ALA A 33 15.42 -7.37 23.23
C ALA A 33 14.97 -6.13 24.02
N ALA A 34 15.83 -5.12 24.15
CA ALA A 34 15.47 -3.86 24.77
C ALA A 34 14.55 -3.01 23.87
N ALA A 35 14.74 -3.07 22.54
CA ALA A 35 13.96 -2.31 21.57
C ALA A 35 12.52 -2.85 21.43
N GLU A 36 12.30 -4.15 21.63
CA GLU A 36 10.96 -4.76 21.65
C GLU A 36 10.05 -4.16 22.73
N ASN A 37 10.64 -3.63 23.81
CA ASN A 37 9.93 -2.96 24.90
C ASN A 37 9.87 -1.43 24.73
N PHE A 38 10.32 -0.91 23.58
CA PHE A 38 10.46 0.52 23.32
C PHE A 38 9.57 1.00 22.18
N GLU A 39 8.54 1.77 22.52
CA GLU A 39 7.77 2.52 21.54
C GLU A 39 8.57 3.79 21.17
N PHE A 40 9.16 3.84 19.97
CA PHE A 40 9.84 5.03 19.48
C PHE A 40 8.82 6.05 18.97
N LYS A 41 8.50 7.05 19.80
CA LYS A 41 7.93 8.31 19.31
C LYS A 41 9.09 9.23 18.93
N VAL A 42 9.23 9.51 17.64
CA VAL A 42 10.16 10.52 17.16
C VAL A 42 9.54 11.88 17.49
N GLU A 43 10.07 12.56 18.50
CA GLU A 43 9.76 13.97 18.75
C GLU A 43 10.43 14.82 17.67
N ALA A 44 9.66 15.74 17.07
CA ALA A 44 10.11 16.63 16.02
C ALA A 44 11.29 17.49 16.49
N ILE A 45 12.30 17.65 15.64
CA ILE A 45 13.48 18.49 15.90
C ILE A 45 13.06 19.98 15.79
N PRO A 46 13.49 20.88 16.71
CA PRO A 46 13.16 22.31 16.66
C PRO A 46 13.73 23.06 15.45
N ASP A 47 12.98 24.07 14.99
CA ASP A 47 13.11 24.85 13.73
C ASP A 47 14.39 25.69 13.52
N ASN A 48 15.42 25.57 14.36
CA ASN A 48 16.51 26.56 14.41
C ASN A 48 17.90 26.05 14.01
N LEU A 49 17.99 25.09 13.09
CA LEU A 49 19.26 24.69 12.46
C LEU A 49 19.35 25.17 11.00
N ILE A 50 20.25 26.11 10.75
CA ILE A 50 20.63 26.54 9.39
C ILE A 50 21.42 25.42 8.72
N ILE A 51 20.89 24.86 7.63
CA ILE A 51 21.57 23.83 6.83
C ILE A 51 22.47 24.52 5.79
N PRO A 52 23.78 24.19 5.72
CA PRO A 52 24.66 24.71 4.69
C PRO A 52 24.21 24.26 3.29
N LYS A 53 24.10 25.24 2.41
CA LYS A 53 23.70 25.10 1.01
C LYS A 53 24.84 24.52 0.18
N GLU A 54 25.16 23.23 0.34
CA GLU A 54 25.98 22.47 -0.60
C GLU A 54 26.09 20.98 -0.23
N ILE A 55 25.03 20.19 -0.46
CA ILE A 55 25.19 18.77 -0.82
C ILE A 55 24.14 18.45 -1.88
N SER A 56 24.65 18.10 -3.05
CA SER A 56 23.97 17.70 -4.27
C SER A 56 23.10 16.46 -4.10
N LYS A 57 21.95 16.47 -4.78
CA LYS A 57 21.11 15.34 -5.22
C LYS A 57 21.81 13.97 -5.18
N THR A 58 21.59 13.22 -4.12
CA THR A 58 21.66 11.76 -4.12
C THR A 58 20.46 11.29 -3.31
N GLU A 59 19.68 10.38 -3.90
CA GLU A 59 18.38 9.88 -3.45
C GLU A 59 18.26 9.70 -1.93
N GLU A 60 17.85 10.75 -1.24
CA GLU A 60 17.26 10.63 0.08
C GLU A 60 15.91 9.97 -0.12
N SER A 61 15.74 8.76 0.42
CA SER A 61 14.42 8.26 0.77
C SER A 61 13.68 9.42 1.45
N LEU A 62 12.66 9.96 0.81
CA LEU A 62 11.73 10.89 1.44
C LEU A 62 11.35 10.24 2.76
N SER A 63 11.76 10.83 3.88
CA SER A 63 11.82 10.16 5.17
C SER A 63 10.48 9.48 5.49
N GLY A 64 10.43 8.15 5.40
CA GLY A 64 9.22 7.36 5.67
C GLY A 64 8.54 6.66 4.47
N ILE A 65 9.02 6.82 3.23
CA ILE A 65 8.60 6.00 2.09
C ILE A 65 9.76 5.13 1.63
N THR A 66 9.51 3.83 1.52
CA THR A 66 10.48 2.87 0.96
C THR A 66 9.91 2.19 -0.28
N GLU A 67 10.78 1.65 -1.12
CA GLU A 67 10.33 0.74 -2.16
C GLU A 67 9.57 -0.44 -1.53
N PRO A 68 8.36 -0.78 -2.02
CA PRO A 68 7.61 -1.93 -1.53
C PRO A 68 8.38 -3.23 -1.70
N ILE A 69 8.10 -4.20 -0.84
CA ILE A 69 8.66 -5.54 -0.97
C ILE A 69 7.88 -6.28 -2.06
N PHE A 70 8.53 -6.52 -3.19
CA PHE A 70 7.99 -7.32 -4.28
C PHE A 70 8.54 -8.75 -4.25
N VAL A 71 7.65 -9.74 -4.37
CA VAL A 71 7.99 -11.15 -4.52
C VAL A 71 7.51 -11.65 -5.87
N THR A 72 8.45 -12.04 -6.73
CA THR A 72 8.12 -12.66 -8.01
C THR A 72 7.65 -14.10 -7.82
N VAL A 73 6.47 -14.43 -8.36
CA VAL A 73 5.91 -15.78 -8.37
C VAL A 73 6.47 -16.53 -9.58
N LYS A 74 7.49 -17.36 -9.33
CA LYS A 74 8.16 -18.15 -10.38
C LYS A 74 7.19 -19.04 -11.14
N GLY A 75 7.35 -19.10 -12.46
CA GLY A 75 6.52 -19.90 -13.35
C GLY A 75 5.13 -19.32 -13.66
N SER A 76 4.80 -18.13 -13.14
CA SER A 76 3.57 -17.41 -13.51
C SER A 76 3.90 -16.21 -14.39
N LYS A 77 3.16 -16.04 -15.51
CA LYS A 77 3.32 -14.92 -16.44
C LYS A 77 1.97 -14.40 -16.88
N PHE A 78 1.68 -13.13 -16.59
CA PHE A 78 0.51 -12.51 -17.20
C PHE A 78 0.69 -12.37 -18.71
N LYS A 79 -0.43 -12.45 -19.43
CA LYS A 79 -0.46 -12.19 -20.86
C LYS A 79 0.07 -10.78 -21.12
N ASP A 80 1.03 -10.66 -22.03
CA ASP A 80 1.44 -9.35 -22.52
C ASP A 80 0.28 -8.74 -23.33
N ARG A 81 -0.18 -7.59 -22.87
CA ARG A 81 -1.25 -6.82 -23.50
C ARG A 81 -0.82 -5.40 -23.83
N GLY A 82 0.47 -5.08 -23.67
CA GLY A 82 1.02 -3.74 -23.81
C GLY A 82 0.94 -2.91 -22.53
N SER A 83 0.90 -1.59 -22.72
CA SER A 83 0.98 -0.58 -21.65
C SER A 83 -0.37 0.08 -21.38
N TYR A 84 -0.47 0.79 -20.27
CA TYR A 84 -1.63 1.62 -19.95
C TYR A 84 -1.88 2.69 -21.03
N LYS A 85 -3.15 3.07 -21.23
CA LYS A 85 -3.61 4.13 -22.15
C LYS A 85 -3.36 5.51 -21.54
N THR A 86 -2.09 5.81 -21.32
CA THR A 86 -1.57 7.04 -20.73
C THR A 86 -0.40 7.55 -21.58
N PRO A 87 -0.14 8.87 -21.64
CA PRO A 87 1.01 9.42 -22.35
C PRO A 87 2.35 8.73 -22.03
N SER A 88 2.59 8.34 -20.77
CA SER A 88 3.84 7.65 -20.38
C SER A 88 3.80 6.13 -20.53
N GLY A 89 2.63 5.55 -20.82
CA GLY A 89 2.38 4.11 -20.73
C GLY A 89 2.36 3.57 -19.29
N LYS A 90 2.51 4.41 -18.26
CA LYS A 90 2.41 4.02 -16.86
C LYS A 90 0.99 4.20 -16.32
N PHE A 91 0.60 3.45 -15.29
CA PHE A 91 -0.72 3.66 -14.68
C PHE A 91 -0.87 5.08 -14.09
N LYS A 92 -2.04 5.71 -14.24
CA LYS A 92 -2.37 7.03 -13.66
C LYS A 92 -3.09 6.95 -12.31
N GLY A 93 -3.61 5.77 -11.97
CA GLY A 93 -4.41 5.55 -10.77
C GLY A 93 -4.30 4.13 -10.25
N LEU A 94 -5.01 3.84 -9.16
CA LEU A 94 -5.01 2.52 -8.52
C LEU A 94 -6.45 2.11 -8.21
N THR A 95 -6.83 0.90 -8.63
CA THR A 95 -8.01 0.22 -8.12
C THR A 95 -7.62 -0.68 -6.95
N VAL A 96 -8.27 -0.50 -5.81
CA VAL A 96 -8.10 -1.35 -4.62
C VAL A 96 -9.22 -2.39 -4.59
N HIS A 97 -8.82 -3.66 -4.48
CA HIS A 97 -9.70 -4.83 -4.45
C HIS A 97 -9.47 -5.66 -3.18
N TYR A 98 -10.35 -6.63 -2.92
CA TYR A 98 -10.03 -7.79 -2.09
C TYR A 98 -10.26 -9.10 -2.84
N THR A 99 -9.54 -10.14 -2.42
CA THR A 99 -9.52 -11.43 -3.13
C THR A 99 -10.64 -12.39 -2.77
N VAL A 100 -11.39 -12.15 -1.69
CA VAL A 100 -12.31 -13.14 -1.07
C VAL A 100 -11.57 -14.43 -0.73
N SER A 101 -10.41 -14.30 -0.07
CA SER A 101 -9.58 -15.46 0.28
C SER A 101 -8.78 -15.25 1.57
N ASN A 102 -8.10 -16.31 2.01
CA ASN A 102 -7.18 -16.27 3.14
C ASN A 102 -5.99 -15.32 2.87
N ARG A 103 -5.28 -14.90 3.92
CA ARG A 103 -4.29 -13.81 3.87
C ARG A 103 -2.84 -14.25 3.72
N SER A 104 -2.60 -15.56 3.69
CA SER A 104 -1.24 -16.08 3.70
C SER A 104 -0.45 -15.76 2.43
N ALA A 105 0.87 -15.75 2.55
CA ALA A 105 1.80 -15.72 1.42
C ALA A 105 1.51 -16.80 0.36
N ALA A 106 1.13 -18.01 0.79
CA ALA A 106 0.76 -19.09 -0.12
C ALA A 106 -0.50 -18.73 -0.91
N THR A 107 -1.50 -18.14 -0.26
CA THR A 107 -2.72 -17.66 -0.92
C THR A 107 -2.42 -16.55 -1.92
N ALA A 108 -1.55 -15.59 -1.57
CA ALA A 108 -1.17 -14.52 -2.50
C ALA A 108 -0.51 -15.08 -3.78
N LYS A 109 0.37 -16.08 -3.65
CA LYS A 109 0.97 -16.79 -4.80
C LYS A 109 -0.08 -17.52 -5.64
N SER A 110 -1.01 -18.24 -5.00
CA SER A 110 -2.10 -18.92 -5.72
C SER A 110 -3.04 -17.92 -6.40
N MET A 111 -3.21 -16.71 -5.85
CA MET A 111 -4.00 -15.66 -6.49
C MET A 111 -3.32 -15.11 -7.75
N ILE A 112 -1.99 -14.95 -7.76
CA ILE A 112 -1.28 -14.61 -8.99
C ILE A 112 -1.51 -15.66 -10.08
N GLN A 113 -1.41 -16.95 -9.76
CA GLN A 113 -1.69 -18.04 -10.69
C GLN A 113 -3.16 -18.06 -11.16
N TYR A 114 -4.10 -17.78 -10.26
CA TYR A 114 -5.52 -17.67 -10.61
C TYR A 114 -5.75 -16.50 -11.57
N LEU A 115 -5.24 -15.30 -11.27
CA LEU A 115 -5.37 -14.12 -12.12
C LEU A 115 -4.78 -14.37 -13.52
N GLU A 116 -3.63 -15.04 -13.60
CA GLU A 116 -3.04 -15.52 -14.85
C GLU A 116 -4.01 -16.42 -15.62
N SER A 117 -4.60 -17.44 -14.95
CA SER A 117 -5.55 -18.35 -15.59
C SER A 117 -6.81 -17.67 -16.10
N GLN A 118 -7.24 -16.58 -15.46
CA GLN A 118 -8.40 -15.78 -15.86
C GLN A 118 -8.04 -14.69 -16.89
N GLY A 119 -6.74 -14.51 -17.20
CA GLY A 119 -6.26 -13.46 -18.09
C GLY A 119 -6.41 -12.04 -17.52
N PHE A 120 -6.44 -11.92 -16.19
CA PHE A 120 -6.48 -10.67 -15.43
C PHE A 120 -5.07 -10.17 -15.07
N GLY A 121 -4.96 -8.91 -14.64
CA GLY A 121 -3.68 -8.28 -14.30
C GLY A 121 -3.76 -7.41 -13.06
N CYS A 122 -3.52 -8.02 -11.89
CA CYS A 122 -3.37 -7.33 -10.61
C CYS A 122 -2.06 -7.74 -9.93
N MET A 123 -1.49 -6.81 -9.14
CA MET A 123 -0.59 -7.17 -8.05
C MET A 123 -1.42 -7.76 -6.90
N VAL A 124 -0.82 -8.62 -6.07
CA VAL A 124 -1.52 -9.23 -4.92
C VAL A 124 -0.77 -8.97 -3.63
N MET A 125 -1.43 -8.51 -2.56
CA MET A 125 -0.82 -8.21 -1.26
C MET A 125 -1.25 -9.22 -0.19
N ASP A 126 -0.30 -9.82 0.52
CA ASP A 126 -0.59 -10.75 1.63
C ASP A 126 -0.88 -10.04 2.97
N GLU A 127 -1.05 -10.81 4.04
CA GLU A 127 -1.34 -10.33 5.40
C GLU A 127 -0.32 -9.34 5.96
N ASN A 128 0.94 -9.49 5.55
CA ASN A 128 2.07 -8.70 6.05
C ASN A 128 2.39 -7.50 5.15
N GLY A 129 1.58 -7.26 4.11
CA GLY A 129 1.81 -6.18 3.17
C GLY A 129 2.88 -6.47 2.11
N VAL A 130 3.30 -7.74 1.95
CA VAL A 130 4.21 -8.13 0.86
C VAL A 130 3.43 -8.22 -0.44
N ILE A 131 3.96 -7.62 -1.51
CA ILE A 131 3.31 -7.55 -2.82
C ILE A 131 3.89 -8.62 -3.73
N TYR A 132 3.03 -9.46 -4.29
CA TYR A 132 3.37 -10.54 -5.21
C TYR A 132 3.05 -10.11 -6.63
N ILE A 133 3.96 -10.45 -7.54
CA ILE A 133 3.87 -10.13 -8.97
C ILE A 133 4.31 -11.35 -9.79
N PRO A 134 3.81 -11.54 -11.02
CA PRO A 134 4.29 -12.61 -11.90
C PRO A 134 5.69 -12.29 -12.45
N GLU A 135 6.29 -13.24 -13.14
CA GLU A 135 7.54 -13.03 -13.87
C GLU A 135 7.37 -11.96 -14.96
N ASN A 136 8.43 -11.19 -15.21
CA ASN A 136 8.48 -10.12 -16.22
C ASN A 136 7.46 -8.99 -16.04
N PHE A 137 6.90 -8.84 -14.84
CA PHE A 137 5.96 -7.77 -14.52
C PHE A 137 6.69 -6.45 -14.26
N ASP A 138 6.49 -5.47 -15.13
CA ASP A 138 6.84 -4.08 -14.86
C ASP A 138 5.70 -3.46 -14.05
N VAL A 139 5.95 -3.19 -12.77
CA VAL A 139 4.96 -2.64 -11.84
C VAL A 139 4.25 -1.41 -12.39
N PHE A 140 4.96 -0.56 -13.15
CA PHE A 140 4.40 0.67 -13.68
C PHE A 140 3.70 0.51 -15.02
N LYS A 141 4.10 -0.47 -15.85
CA LYS A 141 3.69 -0.52 -17.26
C LYS A 141 2.89 -1.76 -17.64
N THR A 142 3.04 -2.88 -16.95
CA THR A 142 2.36 -4.12 -17.35
C THR A 142 0.86 -3.99 -17.11
N TRP A 143 0.10 -3.83 -18.20
CA TRP A 143 -1.34 -3.65 -18.17
C TRP A 143 -2.10 -4.99 -18.23
N GLY A 144 -3.25 -5.05 -17.55
CA GLY A 144 -4.20 -6.16 -17.66
C GLY A 144 -5.59 -5.81 -17.15
N TYR A 145 -6.58 -6.65 -17.47
CA TYR A 145 -7.96 -6.45 -17.03
C TYR A 145 -8.12 -6.76 -15.54
N HIS A 146 -8.89 -5.95 -14.83
CA HIS A 146 -9.24 -6.23 -13.42
C HIS A 146 -10.52 -5.57 -12.92
N SER A 147 -10.98 -4.46 -13.53
CA SER A 147 -12.12 -3.70 -12.99
C SER A 147 -13.45 -3.95 -13.71
N GLY A 148 -13.46 -4.69 -14.83
CA GLY A 148 -14.65 -4.90 -15.67
C GLY A 148 -15.33 -3.57 -16.06
N VAL A 149 -16.66 -3.58 -16.22
CA VAL A 149 -17.48 -2.36 -16.34
C VAL A 149 -17.21 -1.42 -15.16
N SER A 150 -16.60 -0.27 -15.43
CA SER A 150 -16.07 0.62 -14.40
C SER A 150 -16.00 2.03 -14.92
N GLU A 151 -16.19 3.01 -14.03
CA GLU A 151 -16.06 4.42 -14.33
C GLU A 151 -15.43 5.16 -13.14
N TRP A 152 -14.60 6.17 -13.41
CA TRP A 152 -14.14 7.11 -12.39
C TRP A 152 -13.86 8.46 -13.00
N LYS A 153 -14.53 9.51 -12.51
CA LYS A 153 -14.29 10.89 -12.94
C LYS A 153 -14.32 11.05 -14.47
N GLY A 154 -15.32 10.43 -15.12
CA GLY A 154 -15.53 10.44 -16.56
C GLY A 154 -14.64 9.48 -17.38
N ILE A 155 -13.82 8.65 -16.74
CA ILE A 155 -13.01 7.63 -17.40
C ILE A 155 -13.72 6.29 -17.28
N THR A 156 -14.15 5.72 -18.40
CA THR A 156 -14.70 4.37 -18.45
C THR A 156 -13.59 3.33 -18.70
N ASN A 157 -13.88 2.05 -18.44
CA ASN A 157 -12.92 0.95 -18.60
C ASN A 157 -11.62 1.18 -17.84
N VAL A 158 -11.71 1.49 -16.54
CA VAL A 158 -10.58 2.08 -15.80
C VAL A 158 -9.33 1.21 -15.74
N SER A 159 -9.42 -0.11 -15.99
CA SER A 159 -8.24 -0.96 -16.14
C SER A 159 -7.29 -0.47 -17.24
N ASP A 160 -7.78 0.22 -18.27
CA ASP A 160 -6.94 0.85 -19.30
C ASP A 160 -5.99 1.91 -18.73
N HIS A 161 -6.26 2.42 -17.54
CA HIS A 161 -5.59 3.58 -16.97
C HIS A 161 -5.01 3.32 -15.57
N PHE A 162 -5.60 2.43 -14.79
CA PHE A 162 -5.26 2.21 -13.39
C PHE A 162 -4.61 0.84 -13.23
N ALA A 163 -3.67 0.72 -12.30
CA ALA A 163 -3.22 -0.58 -11.83
C ALA A 163 -4.27 -1.21 -10.90
N GLY A 164 -4.27 -2.54 -10.80
CA GLY A 164 -5.07 -3.28 -9.83
C GLY A 164 -4.22 -3.79 -8.68
N MET A 165 -4.68 -3.56 -7.44
CA MET A 165 -4.11 -4.17 -6.22
C MET A 165 -5.17 -5.05 -5.56
N GLU A 166 -4.95 -6.35 -5.58
CA GLU A 166 -5.73 -7.35 -4.87
C GLU A 166 -5.18 -7.55 -3.47
N ILE A 167 -5.94 -7.21 -2.42
CA ILE A 167 -5.49 -7.41 -1.04
C ILE A 167 -6.11 -8.68 -0.50
N CYS A 168 -5.28 -9.63 -0.05
CA CYS A 168 -5.77 -10.89 0.48
C CYS A 168 -6.64 -10.66 1.72
N CYS A 169 -7.94 -10.88 1.56
CA CYS A 169 -8.97 -10.58 2.55
C CYS A 169 -10.30 -11.22 2.12
N TRP A 170 -11.05 -11.76 3.08
CA TRP A 170 -12.37 -12.35 2.83
C TRP A 170 -13.45 -11.30 2.53
N GLY A 171 -13.25 -10.04 2.91
CA GLY A 171 -14.18 -8.96 2.59
C GLY A 171 -15.49 -9.00 3.38
N LYS A 172 -16.58 -8.52 2.76
CA LYS A 172 -17.92 -8.51 3.34
C LYS A 172 -18.47 -9.93 3.52
N GLY A 173 -19.13 -10.18 4.64
CA GLY A 173 -19.73 -11.49 4.95
C GLY A 173 -18.73 -12.54 5.42
N SER A 174 -17.49 -12.13 5.70
CA SER A 174 -16.47 -13.04 6.24
C SER A 174 -16.91 -13.68 7.55
N SER A 175 -16.57 -14.96 7.72
CA SER A 175 -16.62 -15.69 8.98
C SER A 175 -15.31 -15.63 9.78
N VAL A 176 -14.27 -15.02 9.19
CA VAL A 176 -12.93 -14.86 9.78
C VAL A 176 -12.68 -13.39 10.09
N GLY A 177 -12.24 -13.09 11.31
CA GLY A 177 -11.95 -11.73 11.77
C GLY A 177 -10.49 -11.29 11.54
N PRO A 178 -10.07 -10.17 12.16
CA PRO A 178 -10.89 -9.23 12.92
C PRO A 178 -11.96 -8.54 12.04
N PHE A 179 -13.04 -8.07 12.67
CA PHE A 179 -14.23 -7.56 11.95
C PHE A 179 -14.44 -6.06 12.14
N ARG A 180 -14.94 -5.41 11.09
CA ARG A 180 -15.55 -4.07 11.14
C ARG A 180 -17.03 -4.20 10.76
N ASP A 181 -17.90 -3.83 11.68
CA ASP A 181 -19.33 -3.74 11.42
C ASP A 181 -19.68 -2.34 10.89
N VAL A 182 -20.19 -2.30 9.66
CA VAL A 182 -20.73 -1.09 9.03
C VAL A 182 -22.24 -1.14 9.18
N THR A 183 -22.77 -0.46 10.21
CA THR A 183 -24.19 -0.52 10.58
C THR A 183 -25.10 0.29 9.66
N THR A 184 -24.58 1.38 9.09
CA THR A 184 -25.24 2.20 8.08
C THR A 184 -24.34 2.37 6.86
N ALA A 185 -24.91 2.46 5.67
CA ALA A 185 -24.12 2.69 4.46
C ALA A 185 -23.33 4.00 4.58
N GLN A 186 -22.05 3.97 4.23
CA GLN A 186 -21.12 5.10 4.35
C GLN A 186 -20.55 5.43 2.97
N GLY A 187 -21.20 6.38 2.28
CA GLY A 187 -20.82 6.79 0.93
C GLY A 187 -21.03 5.68 -0.10
N TYR A 188 -19.97 4.93 -0.40
CA TYR A 188 -19.97 3.79 -1.34
C TYR A 188 -19.98 2.44 -0.62
N ILE A 189 -19.68 2.43 0.68
CA ILE A 189 -19.63 1.24 1.50
C ILE A 189 -21.05 0.82 1.85
N VAL A 190 -21.43 -0.40 1.46
CA VAL A 190 -22.71 -1.01 1.84
C VAL A 190 -22.67 -1.53 3.28
N ALA A 191 -23.81 -1.55 3.97
CA ALA A 191 -23.87 -2.05 5.33
C ALA A 191 -23.54 -3.56 5.41
N GLY A 192 -22.85 -3.96 6.47
CA GLY A 192 -22.51 -5.35 6.74
C GLY A 192 -21.26 -5.54 7.60
N LYS A 193 -20.94 -6.82 7.85
CA LYS A 193 -19.75 -7.24 8.58
C LYS A 193 -18.62 -7.52 7.59
N TYR A 194 -17.49 -6.87 7.77
CA TYR A 194 -16.32 -7.00 6.91
C TYR A 194 -15.15 -7.57 7.69
N GLN A 195 -14.33 -8.43 7.07
CA GLN A 195 -13.00 -8.69 7.60
C GLN A 195 -12.13 -7.44 7.39
N GLN A 196 -11.53 -6.91 8.45
CA GLN A 196 -10.67 -5.72 8.37
C GLN A 196 -9.33 -6.07 7.74
N TYR A 197 -8.80 -5.23 6.85
CA TYR A 197 -7.38 -5.31 6.50
C TYR A 197 -6.52 -5.23 7.76
N THR A 198 -5.37 -5.89 7.73
CA THR A 198 -4.40 -5.77 8.82
C THR A 198 -3.76 -4.37 8.78
N GLU A 199 -3.21 -3.96 9.90
CA GLU A 199 -2.42 -2.73 9.96
C GLU A 199 -1.24 -2.76 8.97
N ALA A 200 -0.62 -3.93 8.79
CA ALA A 200 0.47 -4.12 7.84
C ALA A 200 0.01 -3.93 6.39
N GLN A 201 -1.16 -4.46 6.02
CA GLN A 201 -1.75 -4.25 4.69
C GLN A 201 -2.04 -2.76 4.42
N GLU A 202 -2.66 -2.05 5.36
CA GLU A 202 -2.95 -0.63 5.15
C GLU A 202 -1.69 0.24 5.10
N LYS A 203 -0.71 -0.04 5.96
CA LYS A 203 0.60 0.62 5.92
C LYS A 203 1.31 0.38 4.59
N ALA A 204 1.33 -0.87 4.11
CA ALA A 204 1.93 -1.22 2.83
C ALA A 204 1.19 -0.60 1.63
N LEU A 205 -0.14 -0.53 1.67
CA LEU A 205 -0.95 0.12 0.64
C LEU A 205 -0.64 1.63 0.58
N ILE A 206 -0.60 2.31 1.72
CA ILE A 206 -0.20 3.73 1.79
C ILE A 206 1.23 3.90 1.25
N ASN A 207 2.17 3.07 1.68
CA ASN A 207 3.56 3.15 1.23
C ASN A 207 3.67 2.93 -0.28
N PHE A 208 3.00 1.92 -0.85
CA PHE A 208 2.98 1.66 -2.28
C PHE A 208 2.44 2.86 -3.07
N ILE A 209 1.30 3.43 -2.65
CA ILE A 209 0.67 4.56 -3.33
C ILE A 209 1.60 5.79 -3.33
N LEU A 210 2.19 6.11 -2.19
CA LEU A 210 3.09 7.26 -2.09
C LEU A 210 4.41 7.01 -2.83
N TRP A 211 4.98 5.81 -2.73
CA TRP A 211 6.14 5.41 -3.53
C TRP A 211 5.86 5.52 -5.03
N ALA A 212 4.72 5.01 -5.50
CA ALA A 212 4.31 5.11 -6.89
C ALA A 212 4.22 6.58 -7.33
N LYS A 213 3.67 7.46 -6.49
CA LYS A 213 3.62 8.90 -6.77
C LYS A 213 5.02 9.49 -6.96
N THR A 214 6.01 9.09 -6.16
CA THR A 214 7.40 9.59 -6.30
C THR A 214 8.08 9.12 -7.59
N LYS A 215 7.69 7.96 -8.12
CA LYS A 215 8.32 7.34 -9.31
C LYS A 215 7.54 7.59 -10.61
N ASN A 216 6.33 8.11 -10.49
CA ASN A 216 5.42 8.34 -11.59
C ASN A 216 4.67 9.66 -11.41
N PRO A 217 5.15 10.76 -12.01
CA PRO A 217 4.48 12.06 -11.94
C PRO A 217 3.03 12.04 -12.42
N GLU A 218 2.71 11.16 -13.38
CA GLU A 218 1.37 10.96 -13.93
C GLU A 218 0.41 10.24 -12.96
N PHE A 219 0.93 9.54 -11.95
CA PHE A 219 0.10 8.94 -10.92
C PHE A 219 -0.55 10.04 -10.07
N ASP A 220 -1.87 9.95 -9.91
CA ASP A 220 -2.65 10.96 -9.20
C ASP A 220 -3.44 10.33 -8.04
N LEU A 221 -3.26 10.90 -6.84
CA LEU A 221 -3.92 10.46 -5.61
C LEU A 221 -5.45 10.61 -5.70
N ASP A 222 -5.94 11.49 -6.57
CA ASP A 222 -7.36 11.63 -6.88
C ASP A 222 -7.94 10.47 -7.69
N TYR A 223 -7.08 9.61 -8.24
CA TYR A 223 -7.41 8.42 -9.04
C TYR A 223 -7.07 7.12 -8.30
N VAL A 224 -6.99 7.17 -6.96
CA VAL A 224 -7.01 5.99 -6.08
C VAL A 224 -8.47 5.72 -5.69
N ALA A 225 -9.04 4.62 -6.17
CA ALA A 225 -10.46 4.30 -6.02
C ALA A 225 -10.68 2.85 -5.58
N GLY A 226 -11.76 2.61 -4.85
CA GLY A 226 -12.24 1.26 -4.56
C GLY A 226 -13.02 0.67 -5.73
N HIS A 227 -13.07 -0.66 -5.87
CA HIS A 227 -13.90 -1.28 -6.92
C HIS A 227 -15.39 -0.97 -6.73
N ASP A 228 -15.85 -0.83 -5.50
CA ASP A 228 -17.19 -0.39 -5.12
C ASP A 228 -17.53 1.01 -5.68
N GLU A 229 -16.60 1.96 -5.53
CA GLU A 229 -16.68 3.30 -6.11
C GLU A 229 -16.79 3.23 -7.63
N LEU A 230 -15.88 2.49 -8.27
CA LEU A 230 -15.82 2.36 -9.73
C LEU A 230 -17.10 1.77 -10.33
N ARG A 231 -17.69 0.76 -9.66
CA ARG A 231 -18.93 0.15 -10.12
C ARG A 231 -20.11 1.08 -9.95
N LYS A 232 -20.18 1.81 -8.83
CA LYS A 232 -21.26 2.77 -8.61
C LYS A 232 -21.26 3.86 -9.67
N GLU A 233 -20.11 4.48 -9.94
CA GLU A 233 -19.99 5.52 -10.97
C GLU A 233 -20.38 4.98 -12.34
N ALA A 234 -20.12 3.70 -12.63
CA ALA A 234 -20.58 3.03 -13.85
C ALA A 234 -22.06 2.62 -13.84
N GLY A 235 -22.87 3.10 -12.89
CA GLY A 235 -24.30 2.78 -12.76
C GLY A 235 -24.61 1.39 -12.20
N LYS A 236 -23.63 0.69 -11.59
CA LYS A 236 -23.75 -0.67 -11.05
C LYS A 236 -23.52 -0.71 -9.53
N LEU A 237 -24.23 0.15 -8.79
CA LEU A 237 -24.12 0.21 -7.33
C LEU A 237 -24.32 -1.17 -6.68
N GLY A 238 -23.39 -1.58 -5.82
CA GLY A 238 -23.47 -2.82 -5.04
C GLY A 238 -23.05 -4.10 -5.76
N ASP A 239 -22.75 -4.04 -7.06
CA ASP A 239 -22.20 -5.17 -7.83
C ASP A 239 -20.81 -5.59 -7.31
N LYS A 240 -20.05 -4.62 -6.80
CA LYS A 240 -18.80 -4.80 -6.08
C LYS A 240 -18.84 -4.06 -4.75
N GLN A 241 -18.06 -4.56 -3.79
CA GLN A 241 -18.13 -4.16 -2.38
C GLN A 241 -16.75 -3.93 -1.77
N ASP A 242 -15.72 -4.06 -2.59
CA ASP A 242 -14.31 -3.98 -2.25
C ASP A 242 -13.72 -2.59 -2.60
N PRO A 243 -12.81 -2.05 -1.78
CA PRO A 243 -12.37 -2.58 -0.49
C PRO A 243 -13.43 -2.41 0.60
N GLY A 244 -14.44 -1.56 0.38
CA GLY A 244 -15.57 -1.34 1.26
C GLY A 244 -15.18 -1.14 2.72
N GLY A 245 -15.88 -1.86 3.60
CA GLY A 245 -15.62 -1.82 5.05
C GLY A 245 -14.39 -2.60 5.49
N SER A 246 -13.65 -3.27 4.59
CA SER A 246 -12.38 -3.91 4.95
C SER A 246 -11.27 -2.88 5.19
N LEU A 247 -11.27 -1.78 4.45
CA LEU A 247 -10.43 -0.63 4.76
C LEU A 247 -10.92 0.04 6.06
N SER A 248 -10.02 0.51 6.91
CA SER A 248 -10.33 1.12 8.21
C SER A 248 -11.12 2.44 8.11
N THR A 249 -11.14 3.06 6.93
CA THR A 249 -11.82 4.32 6.65
C THR A 249 -12.53 4.28 5.29
N THR A 250 -13.22 5.35 4.92
CA THR A 250 -13.84 5.46 3.59
C THR A 250 -12.78 5.83 2.54
N MET A 251 -12.96 5.43 1.28
CA MET A 251 -12.04 5.81 0.21
C MET A 251 -11.85 7.34 0.05
N PRO A 252 -12.88 8.21 0.19
CA PRO A 252 -12.67 9.66 0.26
C PRO A 252 -11.73 10.10 1.40
N SER A 253 -11.94 9.60 2.62
CA SER A 253 -11.07 9.89 3.76
C SER A 253 -9.66 9.33 3.57
N PHE A 254 -9.54 8.16 2.94
CA PHE A 254 -8.26 7.55 2.60
C PHE A 254 -7.47 8.40 1.59
N ARG A 255 -8.12 8.90 0.53
CA ARG A 255 -7.50 9.85 -0.40
C ARG A 255 -7.06 11.15 0.29
N GLN A 256 -7.84 11.68 1.23
CA GLN A 256 -7.43 12.86 2.02
C GLN A 256 -6.19 12.57 2.87
N LEU A 257 -6.14 11.40 3.53
CA LEU A 257 -4.97 10.94 4.28
C LEU A 257 -3.73 10.84 3.39
N LEU A 258 -3.86 10.25 2.19
CA LEU A 258 -2.77 10.13 1.22
C LEU A 258 -2.24 11.49 0.80
N LYS A 259 -3.13 12.44 0.47
CA LYS A 259 -2.74 13.81 0.09
C LYS A 259 -2.03 14.54 1.24
N ALA A 260 -2.56 14.44 2.46
CA ALA A 260 -1.93 15.04 3.63
C ALA A 260 -0.52 14.47 3.88
N LYS A 261 -0.34 13.15 3.73
CA LYS A 261 0.98 12.50 3.82
C LYS A 261 1.91 12.95 2.69
N ALA A 262 1.43 13.01 1.45
CA ALA A 262 2.22 13.48 0.31
C ALA A 262 2.70 14.92 0.52
N THR A 263 1.81 15.83 0.96
CA THR A 263 2.18 17.20 1.32
C THR A 263 3.24 17.26 2.42
N ALA A 264 3.07 16.48 3.49
CA ALA A 264 4.03 16.44 4.60
C ALA A 264 5.41 15.92 4.17
N LEU A 265 5.45 15.11 3.11
CA LEU A 265 6.67 14.54 2.54
C LEU A 265 7.23 15.36 1.36
N GLY A 266 6.54 16.42 0.91
CA GLY A 266 6.97 17.24 -0.22
C GLY A 266 6.85 16.55 -1.58
N ILE A 267 5.83 15.70 -1.77
CA ILE A 267 5.56 14.91 -2.98
C ILE A 267 4.40 15.51 -3.79
#